data_AF-A0A564VZB0-F1
#
_entry.id   AF-A0A564VZB0-F1
#
_cell.length_a   1.000
_cell.length_b   1.000
_cell.length_c   1.000
_cell.angle_alpha   90.00
_cell.angle_beta   90.00
_cell.angle_gamma   90.00
#
_symmetry.space_group_name_H-M   'P 1'
#
loop_
_entity.id
_entity.type
_entity.pdbx_description
1 polymer ?
#
loop_
_entity_poly.entity_id
_entity_poly.type
_entity_poly.pdbx_seq_one_letter_code
_entity_poly.pdbx_strand_id
1 'polypeptide(L)' 'MKNLNLIIDAPIIISGYLAPYFTEEDINYLLEHINTGAPFTLDKSQILVGTHGQYTPAIGAALYYVEKFIQSV' A
#
# COMPACT_ATOMS: atom_id res chain seq x y z
N MET A 1 6.83 19.84 -6.53
CA MET A 1 5.70 19.16 -5.86
C MET A 1 6.27 18.13 -4.90
N LYS A 2 5.78 18.06 -3.65
CA LYS A 2 6.24 17.07 -2.66
C LYS A 2 5.37 15.82 -2.76
N ASN A 3 5.84 14.79 -3.46
CA ASN A 3 5.17 13.49 -3.52
C ASN A 3 5.38 12.75 -2.18
N LEU A 4 4.35 12.07 -1.68
CA LEU A 4 4.42 11.26 -0.44
C LEU A 4 5.52 10.20 -0.52
N ASN A 5 5.68 9.55 -1.67
CA ASN A 5 6.72 8.56 -1.89
C ASN A 5 8.13 9.15 -1.68
N LEU A 6 8.36 10.39 -2.12
CA LEU A 6 9.65 11.07 -1.95
C LEU A 6 9.96 11.40 -0.48
N ILE A 7 8.94 11.61 0.36
CA ILE A 7 9.13 11.99 1.76
C ILE A 7 9.31 10.75 2.64
N ILE A 8 8.56 9.69 2.38
CA ILE A 8 8.51 8.50 3.24
C ILE A 8 9.50 7.43 2.81
N ASP A 9 9.81 7.33 1.52
CA ASP A 9 10.71 6.32 0.93
C ASP A 9 10.42 4.89 1.43
N ALA A 10 9.17 4.44 1.24
CA ALA A 10 8.71 3.13 1.65
C ALA A 10 7.83 2.47 0.58
N PRO A 11 7.68 1.13 0.61
CA PRO A 11 6.74 0.42 -0.24
C PRO A 11 5.30 0.94 -0.07
N ILE A 12 4.56 0.99 -1.17
CA ILE A 12 3.18 1.44 -1.26
C ILE A 12 2.27 0.22 -1.35
N ILE A 13 1.30 0.14 -0.45
CA ILE A 13 0.24 -0.88 -0.52
C ILE A 13 -1.04 -0.23 -1.07
N ILE A 14 -1.49 -0.68 -2.23
CA ILE A 14 -2.79 -0.33 -2.80
C ILE A 14 -3.82 -1.31 -2.24
N SER A 15 -4.64 -0.83 -1.31
CA SER A 15 -5.67 -1.63 -0.64
C SER A 15 -7.06 -1.04 -0.87
N GLY A 16 -8.10 -1.81 -0.55
CA GLY A 16 -9.49 -1.40 -0.63
C GLY A 16 -10.32 -2.33 -1.51
N TYR A 17 -11.55 -1.94 -1.79
CA TYR A 17 -12.50 -2.73 -2.56
C TYR A 17 -11.98 -3.12 -3.96
N LEU A 18 -11.22 -2.22 -4.59
CA LEU A 18 -10.73 -2.43 -5.96
C LEU A 18 -9.43 -3.23 -6.04
N ALA A 19 -8.73 -3.46 -4.92
CA ALA A 19 -7.43 -4.13 -4.92
C ALA A 19 -7.43 -5.48 -5.67
N PRO A 20 -8.44 -6.37 -5.54
CA PRO A 20 -8.46 -7.66 -6.23
C PRO A 20 -8.60 -7.57 -7.76
N TYR A 21 -8.98 -6.42 -8.29
CA TYR A 21 -9.20 -6.22 -9.73
C TYR A 21 -7.98 -5.61 -10.44
N PHE A 22 -6.93 -5.25 -9.70
CA PHE A 22 -5.70 -4.73 -10.29
C PHE A 22 -5.00 -5.82 -11.13
N THR A 23 -4.76 -5.49 -12.39
CA THR A 23 -3.95 -6.29 -13.29
C THR A 23 -2.52 -5.77 -13.36
N GLU A 24 -1.63 -6.56 -13.96
CA GLU A 24 -0.25 -6.13 -14.22
C GLU A 24 -0.17 -4.86 -15.09
N GLU A 25 -1.12 -4.69 -16.02
CA GLU A 25 -1.22 -3.51 -16.87
C GLU A 25 -1.55 -2.25 -16.05
N ASP A 26 -2.50 -2.36 -15.12
CA ASP A 26 -2.88 -1.26 -14.22
C ASP A 26 -1.70 -0.82 -13.35
N ILE A 27 -0.93 -1.79 -12.82
CA ILE A 27 0.26 -1.50 -12.02
C ILE A 27 1.34 -0.81 -12.85
N ASN A 28 1.59 -1.29 -14.07
CA ASN A 28 2.56 -0.67 -14.98
C ASN A 28 2.14 0.77 -15.36
N TYR A 29 0.85 0.98 -15.64
CA TYR A 29 0.29 2.29 -15.93
C TYR A 29 0.51 3.28 -14.79
N LEU A 30 0.21 2.86 -13.55
CA LEU A 30 0.44 3.69 -12.36
C LEU A 30 1.93 4.00 -12.16
N LEU A 31 2.80 3.00 -12.37
CA LEU A 31 4.24 3.14 -12.21
C LEU A 31 4.81 4.20 -13.18
N GLU A 32 4.38 4.16 -14.45
CA GLU A 32 4.77 5.15 -15.46
C GLU A 32 4.32 6.56 -15.07
N HIS A 33 3.07 6.72 -14.62
CA HIS A 33 2.52 8.00 -14.20
C HIS A 33 3.22 8.57 -12.97
N ILE A 34 3.53 7.74 -11.98
CA ILE A 34 4.25 8.14 -10.77
C ILE A 34 5.68 8.59 -11.16
N ASN A 35 6.36 7.77 -11.96
CA ASN A 35 7.76 8.01 -12.30
C ASN A 35 7.98 9.20 -13.24
N THR A 36 6.98 9.58 -14.05
CA THR A 36 7.05 10.77 -14.93
C THR A 36 7.32 12.06 -14.14
N GLY A 37 6.82 12.17 -12.90
CA GLY A 37 6.97 13.35 -12.05
C GLY A 37 7.91 13.16 -10.86
N ALA A 38 8.51 11.98 -10.70
CA ALA A 38 9.34 11.66 -9.55
C ALA A 38 10.83 11.92 -9.84
N PRO A 39 11.59 12.51 -8.90
CA PRO A 39 13.03 12.70 -9.07
C PRO A 39 13.81 11.37 -9.02
N PHE A 40 13.21 10.33 -8.44
CA PHE A 40 13.74 8.97 -8.38
C PHE A 40 12.64 8.01 -8.82
N THR A 41 13.02 7.01 -9.60
CA THR A 41 12.10 5.99 -10.10
C THR A 41 11.71 5.03 -8.98
N LEU A 42 10.40 4.85 -8.78
CA LEU A 42 9.83 3.78 -7.99
C LEU A 42 10.00 2.45 -8.75
N ASP A 43 10.44 1.41 -8.06
CA ASP A 43 10.49 0.05 -8.60
C ASP A 43 9.13 -0.65 -8.43
N LYS A 44 8.78 -1.53 -9.37
CA LYS A 44 7.51 -2.27 -9.32
C LYS A 44 7.37 -3.12 -8.06
N SER A 45 8.46 -3.68 -7.54
CA SER A 45 8.46 -4.45 -6.28
C SER A 45 8.06 -3.63 -5.05
N GLN A 46 8.09 -2.30 -5.16
CA GLN A 46 7.65 -1.38 -4.12
C GLN A 46 6.15 -1.09 -4.19
N ILE A 47 5.41 -1.58 -5.20
CA ILE A 47 3.95 -1.51 -5.24
C ILE A 47 3.38 -2.89 -4.91
N LEU A 48 2.63 -2.95 -3.82
CA LEU A 48 1.98 -4.16 -3.33
C LEU A 48 0.46 -4.00 -3.42
N VAL A 49 -0.24 -5.06 -3.79
CA VAL A 49 -1.71 -5.08 -3.81
C VAL A 49 -2.24 -5.77 -2.55
N GLY A 50 -3.18 -5.11 -1.87
CA GLY A 50 -3.78 -5.63 -0.64
C GLY A 50 -4.61 -6.88 -0.87
N THR A 51 -4.41 -7.90 -0.03
CA THR A 51 -5.03 -9.24 -0.20
C THR A 51 -6.32 -9.46 0.58
N HIS A 52 -6.64 -8.58 1.53
CA HIS A 52 -7.78 -8.76 2.45
C HIS A 52 -9.00 -7.89 2.11
N GLY A 53 -8.93 -7.15 0.99
CA GLY A 53 -10.03 -6.34 0.46
C GLY A 53 -10.66 -5.39 1.50
N GLN A 54 -11.98 -5.46 1.64
CA GLN A 54 -12.74 -4.62 2.58
C GLN A 54 -12.47 -4.94 4.06
N TYR A 55 -11.90 -6.09 4.38
CA TYR A 55 -11.65 -6.50 5.77
C TYR A 55 -10.32 -5.96 6.32
N THR A 56 -9.43 -5.44 5.46
CA THR A 56 -8.12 -4.89 5.89
C THR A 56 -8.23 -3.94 7.10
N PRO A 57 -9.16 -2.96 7.15
CA PRO A 57 -9.27 -2.07 8.30
C PRO A 57 -9.69 -2.79 9.59
N ALA A 58 -10.65 -3.72 9.50
CA ALA A 58 -11.14 -4.47 10.66
C ALA A 58 -10.06 -5.42 11.22
N ILE A 59 -9.33 -6.09 10.34
CA ILE A 59 -8.20 -6.95 10.72
C ILE A 59 -7.10 -6.11 11.39
N GLY A 60 -6.72 -4.98 10.80
CA GLY A 60 -5.72 -4.08 11.40
C GLY A 60 -6.13 -3.55 12.78
N ALA A 61 -7.41 -3.18 12.94
CA ALA A 61 -7.94 -2.76 14.23
C ALA A 61 -7.92 -3.90 15.26
N ALA A 62 -8.30 -5.12 14.86
CA ALA A 62 -8.25 -6.28 15.73
C ALA A 62 -6.84 -6.58 16.23
N LEU A 63 -5.81 -6.47 15.37
CA LEU A 63 -4.41 -6.68 15.75
C LEU A 63 -3.96 -5.74 16.87
N TYR A 64 -4.36 -4.46 16.81
CA TYR A 64 -4.09 -3.50 17.87
C TYR A 64 -4.66 -3.94 19.23
N TYR A 65 -5.92 -4.37 19.26
CA TYR A 65 -6.55 -4.82 20.51
C TYR A 65 -5.96 -6.12 21.03
N VAL A 66 -5.59 -7.06 20.15
CA VAL A 66 -4.90 -8.30 20.52
C VAL A 66 -3.55 -7.99 21.16
N GLU A 67 -2.76 -7.08 20.57
CA GLU A 67 -1.48 -6.65 21.15
C GLU A 67 -1.68 -6.06 22.56
N LYS A 68 -2.66 -5.15 22.70
CA LYS A 68 -2.98 -4.54 24.01
C LYS A 68 -3.36 -5.57 25.06
N PHE A 69 -4.13 -6.59 24.69
CA PHE A 69 -4.50 -7.66 25.60
C PHE A 69 -3.27 -8.45 26.05
N ILE A 70 -2.42 -8.88 25.11
CA ILE A 70 -1.21 -9.67 25.42
C ILE A 70 -0.25 -8.89 26.33
N GLN A 71 -0.11 -7.58 26.15
CA GLN A 71 0.74 -6.74 27.00
C GLN A 71 0.16 -6.45 28.39
N SER A 72 -1.13 -6.75 28.63
CA SER A 72 -1.82 -6.48 29.89
C SER A 72 -1.89 -7.69 30.84
N VAL A 73 -1.50 -8.87 30.37
CA VAL A 73 -1.45 -10.14 31.11
C VAL A 73 -0.01 -10.45 31.48
#